data_AF-A0A1A8SLF5-F1
#
_entry.id   AF-A0A1A8SLF5-F1
#
_cell.length_a   1.000
_cell.length_b   1.000
_cell.length_c   1.000
_cell.angle_alpha   90.00
_cell.angle_beta   90.00
_cell.angle_gamma   90.00
#
_symmetry.space_group_name_H-M   'P 1'
#
loop_
_entity.id
_entity.type
_entity.pdbx_description
1 polymer ?
#
loop_
_entity_poly.entity_id
_entity_poly.type
_entity_poly.pdbx_seq_one_letter_code
_entity_poly.pdbx_strand_id
1 'polypeptide(L)'
;AVNKGVVGKEWKEKLLSAERAVTGYKDPYTGNTISLFQALQKDLIVKDHGIRLLEAQIATGGIIDPVYSHRVPVHVAYQRGYFDETMNRILSEAGDDTKGFFDPNTKENLTYLQLIERCITDPVTGLSLLVIVKKGETYFFVDEETKLALKSKMTNKAGGKYKGTTVSLWELLYSQYITEEKRQELVKQYKAGSITIERFLEIILTIIQQQTSPKTSTTTTTTTTTVTETSEDKSFKGIRKGVSMSELFQSKIIDEKLFNDLNAGKVTVSEVSEMNSVRKYLEGTNSIAGVYIQSTRETLSVYEAKSRGLLTPGTSLVLLEAQAATGFVIDPVKNKKLSVEE
;
A
#
# COMPACT_ATOMS: atom_id res chain seq x y z
N ALA A 1 -18.38 1.10 3.24
CA ALA A 1 -18.48 0.61 1.85
C ALA A 1 -19.83 0.01 1.52
N VAL A 2 -20.51 -0.63 2.48
CA VAL A 2 -21.81 -1.28 2.27
C VAL A 2 -22.93 -0.28 1.97
N ASN A 3 -23.06 0.80 2.75
CA ASN A 3 -24.13 1.79 2.53
C ASN A 3 -23.97 2.56 1.22
N LYS A 4 -22.72 2.81 0.80
CA LYS A 4 -22.39 3.42 -0.51
C LYS A 4 -22.41 2.43 -1.69
N GLY A 5 -22.70 1.15 -1.45
CA GLY A 5 -22.82 0.13 -2.50
C GLY A 5 -21.50 -0.28 -3.17
N VAL A 6 -20.35 0.02 -2.55
CA VAL A 6 -19.02 -0.41 -3.04
C VAL A 6 -18.81 -1.91 -2.81
N VAL A 7 -19.47 -2.47 -1.78
CA VAL A 7 -19.48 -3.90 -1.49
C VAL A 7 -20.91 -4.34 -1.19
N GLY A 8 -21.25 -5.58 -1.59
CA GLY A 8 -22.52 -6.20 -1.27
C GLY A 8 -22.75 -6.46 0.22
N LYS A 9 -24.01 -6.34 0.64
CA LYS A 9 -24.45 -6.53 2.04
C LYS A 9 -24.13 -7.92 2.57
N GLU A 10 -24.06 -8.93 1.70
CA GLU A 10 -23.77 -10.31 2.05
C GLU A 10 -22.38 -10.52 2.65
N TRP A 11 -21.45 -9.57 2.44
CA TRP A 11 -20.08 -9.65 2.96
C TRP A 11 -19.83 -8.76 4.17
N LYS A 12 -20.83 -7.99 4.63
CA LYS A 12 -20.70 -7.04 5.73
C LYS A 12 -20.02 -7.66 6.97
N GLU A 13 -20.56 -8.75 7.50
CA GLU A 13 -20.03 -9.38 8.72
C GLU A 13 -18.61 -9.91 8.56
N LYS A 14 -18.28 -10.46 7.39
CA LYS A 14 -16.92 -10.95 7.10
C LYS A 14 -15.92 -9.81 7.03
N LEU A 15 -16.31 -8.70 6.40
CA LEU A 15 -15.46 -7.52 6.30
C LEU A 15 -15.33 -6.78 7.62
N LEU A 16 -16.39 -6.70 8.43
CA LEU A 16 -16.30 -6.18 9.81
C LEU A 16 -15.35 -7.04 10.65
N SER A 17 -15.37 -8.36 10.44
CA SER A 17 -14.42 -9.26 11.08
C SER A 17 -12.97 -8.96 10.70
N ALA A 18 -12.69 -8.66 9.43
CA ALA A 18 -11.35 -8.26 8.98
C ALA A 18 -10.99 -6.83 9.44
N GLU A 19 -11.95 -5.90 9.48
CA GLU A 19 -11.76 -4.52 9.93
C GLU A 19 -11.34 -4.44 11.41
N ARG A 20 -11.62 -5.46 12.23
CA ARG A 20 -11.06 -5.57 13.58
C ARG A 20 -9.54 -5.60 13.62
N ALA A 21 -8.87 -5.97 12.53
CA ALA A 21 -7.41 -5.80 12.42
C ALA A 21 -6.97 -4.33 12.50
N VAL A 22 -7.89 -3.38 12.25
CA VAL A 22 -7.67 -1.93 12.30
C VAL A 22 -8.27 -1.32 13.55
N THR A 23 -9.52 -1.66 13.88
CA THR A 23 -10.23 -1.11 15.04
C THR A 23 -9.85 -1.79 16.36
N GLY A 24 -9.18 -2.93 16.27
CA GLY A 24 -8.76 -3.77 17.37
C GLY A 24 -9.81 -4.80 17.78
N TYR A 25 -9.33 -5.84 18.48
CA TYR A 25 -10.13 -6.91 19.06
C TYR A 25 -10.40 -6.59 20.52
N LYS A 26 -11.53 -7.07 21.06
CA LYS A 26 -11.81 -6.97 22.49
C LYS A 26 -11.27 -8.22 23.19
N ASP A 27 -10.36 -8.03 24.13
CA ASP A 27 -9.90 -9.11 25.00
C ASP A 27 -11.06 -9.54 25.92
N PRO A 28 -11.53 -10.79 25.86
CA PRO A 28 -12.66 -11.26 26.68
C PRO A 28 -12.41 -11.17 28.19
N TYR A 29 -11.14 -11.17 28.63
CA TYR A 29 -10.78 -11.17 30.04
C TYR A 29 -10.61 -9.76 30.61
N THR A 30 -10.11 -8.82 29.81
CA THR A 30 -9.79 -7.46 30.28
C THR A 30 -10.71 -6.39 29.72
N GLY A 31 -11.46 -6.66 28.65
CA GLY A 31 -12.24 -5.68 27.91
C GLY A 31 -11.41 -4.69 27.09
N ASN A 32 -10.08 -4.77 27.17
CA ASN A 32 -9.16 -3.88 26.48
C ASN A 32 -9.17 -4.15 24.98
N THR A 33 -8.89 -3.09 24.21
CA THR A 33 -8.65 -3.20 22.78
C THR A 33 -7.22 -3.72 22.56
N ILE A 34 -7.09 -4.83 21.85
CA ILE A 34 -5.80 -5.46 21.52
C ILE A 34 -5.59 -5.51 20.00
N SER A 35 -4.32 -5.58 19.60
CA SER A 35 -3.91 -5.67 18.19
C SER A 35 -4.28 -7.01 17.55
N LEU A 36 -4.22 -7.06 16.21
CA LEU A 36 -4.39 -8.30 15.44
C LEU A 36 -3.42 -9.40 15.89
N PHE A 37 -2.16 -9.05 16.14
CA PHE A 37 -1.15 -10.02 16.57
C PHE A 37 -1.42 -10.56 17.98
N GLN A 38 -1.83 -9.70 18.91
CA GLN A 38 -2.21 -10.15 20.26
C GLN A 38 -3.47 -11.01 20.24
N ALA A 39 -4.43 -10.71 19.36
CA ALA A 39 -5.60 -11.54 19.14
C ALA A 39 -5.22 -12.92 18.57
N LEU A 40 -4.23 -12.97 17.67
CA LEU A 40 -3.65 -14.20 17.14
C LEU A 40 -2.98 -15.04 18.24
N GLN A 41 -2.20 -14.43 19.13
CA GLN A 41 -1.58 -15.11 20.27
C GLN A 41 -2.58 -15.66 21.30
N LYS A 42 -3.79 -15.10 21.33
CA LYS A 42 -4.89 -15.49 22.23
C LYS A 42 -5.95 -16.35 21.55
N ASP A 43 -5.68 -16.83 20.33
CA ASP A 43 -6.59 -17.64 19.51
C ASP A 43 -7.99 -17.01 19.29
N LEU A 44 -8.08 -15.67 19.31
CA LEU A 44 -9.32 -14.92 19.06
C LEU A 44 -9.62 -14.73 17.56
N ILE A 45 -8.68 -15.14 16.71
CA ILE A 45 -8.82 -15.19 15.26
C ILE A 45 -8.18 -16.49 14.75
N VAL A 46 -8.78 -17.09 13.72
CA VAL A 46 -8.22 -18.24 13.03
C VAL A 46 -6.81 -17.93 12.54
N LYS A 47 -5.86 -18.80 12.85
CA LYS A 47 -4.42 -18.57 12.65
C LYS A 47 -4.07 -18.12 11.22
N ASP A 48 -4.46 -18.90 10.21
CA ASP A 48 -4.15 -18.62 8.81
C ASP A 48 -4.78 -17.30 8.33
N HIS A 49 -6.00 -16.99 8.81
CA HIS A 49 -6.65 -15.73 8.52
C HIS A 49 -5.87 -14.56 9.16
N GLY A 50 -5.48 -14.67 10.43
CA GLY A 50 -4.69 -13.64 11.12
C GLY A 50 -3.33 -13.39 10.48
N ILE A 51 -2.61 -14.45 10.10
CA ILE A 51 -1.33 -14.37 9.39
C ILE A 51 -1.51 -13.63 8.05
N ARG A 52 -2.54 -13.97 7.27
CA ARG A 52 -2.85 -13.30 6.00
C ARG A 52 -3.11 -11.80 6.18
N LEU A 53 -3.86 -11.41 7.22
CA LEU A 53 -4.13 -10.00 7.49
C LEU A 53 -2.87 -9.24 7.97
N LEU A 54 -2.00 -9.89 8.77
CA LEU A 54 -0.72 -9.31 9.19
C LEU A 54 0.21 -9.07 8.00
N GLU A 55 0.30 -10.04 7.09
CA GLU A 55 1.10 -9.93 5.87
C GLU A 55 0.62 -8.77 4.99
N ALA A 56 -0.70 -8.60 4.84
CA ALA A 56 -1.28 -7.44 4.16
C ALA A 56 -0.93 -6.11 4.85
N GLN A 57 -0.93 -6.05 6.18
CA GLN A 57 -0.53 -4.84 6.92
C GLN A 57 0.94 -4.48 6.68
N ILE A 58 1.85 -5.44 6.77
CA ILE A 58 3.29 -5.23 6.54
C ILE A 58 3.53 -4.74 5.11
N ALA A 59 2.94 -5.41 4.12
CA ALA A 59 3.06 -5.03 2.71
C ALA A 59 2.51 -3.62 2.42
N THR A 60 1.59 -3.12 3.25
CA THR A 60 0.96 -1.80 3.09
C THR A 60 1.49 -0.72 4.05
N GLY A 61 2.72 -0.88 4.54
CA GLY A 61 3.46 0.20 5.21
C GLY A 61 3.73 0.01 6.70
N GLY A 62 3.20 -1.05 7.33
CA GLY A 62 3.53 -1.39 8.72
C GLY A 62 2.37 -1.98 9.51
N ILE A 63 2.67 -2.40 10.74
CA ILE A 63 1.70 -3.02 11.65
C ILE A 63 0.74 -1.96 12.19
N ILE A 64 -0.56 -2.27 12.26
CA ILE A 64 -1.54 -1.31 12.77
C ILE A 64 -1.63 -1.37 14.29
N ASP A 65 -1.52 -0.20 14.90
CA ASP A 65 -1.86 0.06 16.29
C ASP A 65 -3.33 0.48 16.38
N PRO A 66 -4.23 -0.38 16.90
CA PRO A 66 -5.65 -0.04 16.98
C PRO A 66 -5.95 0.99 18.09
N VAL A 67 -5.06 1.14 19.07
CA VAL A 67 -5.25 2.06 20.20
C VAL A 67 -4.96 3.48 19.75
N TYR A 68 -3.90 3.71 18.98
CA TYR A 68 -3.56 5.05 18.46
C TYR A 68 -4.03 5.30 17.03
N SER A 69 -4.54 4.26 16.34
CA SER A 69 -5.17 4.35 15.03
C SER A 69 -4.23 4.83 13.92
N HIS A 70 -2.98 4.37 13.97
CA HIS A 70 -2.01 4.52 12.89
C HIS A 70 -1.15 3.27 12.81
N ARG A 71 -0.28 3.20 11.82
CA ARG A 71 0.71 2.12 11.69
C ARG A 71 1.98 2.49 12.41
N VAL A 72 2.65 1.48 12.94
CA VAL A 72 3.96 1.61 13.58
C VAL A 72 5.03 0.87 12.75
N PRO A 73 6.28 1.36 12.76
CA PRO A 73 7.41 0.59 12.24
C PRO A 73 7.54 -0.76 12.95
N VAL A 74 8.10 -1.77 12.27
CA VAL A 74 8.27 -3.14 12.81
C VAL A 74 8.99 -3.16 14.16
N HIS A 75 10.08 -2.40 14.30
CA HIS A 75 10.84 -2.35 15.57
C HIS A 75 10.02 -1.74 16.73
N VAL A 76 9.12 -0.79 16.46
CA VAL A 76 8.21 -0.23 17.46
C VAL A 76 7.09 -1.22 17.77
N ALA A 77 6.61 -1.95 16.75
CA ALA A 77 5.62 -3.01 16.92
C ALA A 77 6.14 -4.10 17.87
N TYR A 78 7.42 -4.48 17.78
CA TYR A 78 8.07 -5.39 18.73
C TYR A 78 8.02 -4.86 20.17
N GLN A 79 8.40 -3.60 20.37
CA GLN A 79 8.40 -2.97 21.70
C GLN A 79 7.00 -2.89 22.32
N ARG A 80 5.97 -2.69 21.49
CA ARG A 80 4.56 -2.63 21.91
C ARG A 80 3.89 -4.00 22.02
N GLY A 81 4.58 -5.08 21.66
CA GLY A 81 4.00 -6.43 21.62
C GLY A 81 2.90 -6.59 20.56
N TYR A 82 2.91 -5.76 19.51
CA TYR A 82 2.00 -5.88 18.35
C TYR A 82 2.58 -6.71 17.23
N PHE A 83 3.82 -7.17 17.39
CA PHE A 83 4.50 -8.07 16.48
C PHE A 83 5.70 -8.70 17.21
N ASP A 84 6.28 -9.76 16.68
CA ASP A 84 7.51 -10.34 17.21
C ASP A 84 8.43 -10.90 16.11
N GLU A 85 9.68 -11.20 16.49
CA GLU A 85 10.68 -11.72 15.56
C GLU A 85 10.30 -13.08 14.97
N THR A 86 9.61 -13.91 15.76
CA THR A 86 9.15 -15.24 15.34
C THR A 86 8.18 -15.12 14.16
N MET A 87 7.16 -14.27 14.29
CA MET A 87 6.19 -14.01 13.23
C MET A 87 6.83 -13.29 12.05
N ASN A 88 7.77 -12.37 12.29
CA ASN A 88 8.50 -11.73 11.21
C ASN A 88 9.26 -12.74 10.34
N ARG A 89 9.90 -13.74 10.97
CA ARG A 89 10.57 -14.83 10.24
C ARG A 89 9.57 -15.66 9.45
N ILE A 90 8.43 -16.06 10.05
CA ILE A 90 7.36 -16.79 9.37
C ILE A 90 6.90 -16.05 8.11
N LEU A 91 6.64 -14.74 8.23
CA LEU A 91 6.19 -13.93 7.10
C LEU A 91 7.28 -13.66 6.05
N SER A 92 8.56 -13.71 6.45
CA SER A 92 9.70 -13.50 5.53
C SER A 92 10.05 -14.74 4.72
N GLU A 93 9.82 -15.94 5.25
CA GLU A 93 10.20 -17.20 4.60
C GLU A 93 9.26 -17.59 3.43
N ALA A 94 8.20 -16.81 3.17
CA ALA A 94 7.29 -16.96 2.03
C ALA A 94 6.81 -18.41 1.79
N GLY A 95 6.66 -19.19 2.86
CA GLY A 95 6.14 -20.55 2.83
C GLY A 95 4.66 -20.59 2.42
N ASP A 96 4.13 -21.79 2.16
CA ASP A 96 2.75 -21.96 1.70
C ASP A 96 1.72 -21.35 2.67
N ASP A 97 2.00 -21.37 3.98
CA ASP A 97 1.15 -20.78 5.03
C ASP A 97 0.98 -19.25 4.91
N THR A 98 1.84 -18.58 4.14
CA THR A 98 1.79 -17.12 3.91
C THR A 98 1.18 -16.72 2.57
N LYS A 99 0.99 -17.69 1.67
CA LYS A 99 0.49 -17.47 0.31
C LYS A 99 -1.03 -17.47 0.27
N GLY A 100 -1.63 -16.53 0.98
CA GLY A 100 -3.08 -16.45 1.15
C GLY A 100 -3.85 -15.81 -0.01
N PHE A 101 -3.17 -15.32 -1.05
CA PHE A 101 -3.76 -14.57 -2.16
C PHE A 101 -3.58 -15.29 -3.50
N PHE A 102 -4.57 -15.19 -4.38
CA PHE A 102 -4.57 -15.90 -5.66
C PHE A 102 -4.45 -14.94 -6.84
N ASP A 103 -3.47 -15.13 -7.72
CA ASP A 103 -3.38 -14.39 -8.98
C ASP A 103 -4.31 -15.02 -10.03
N PRO A 104 -5.37 -14.31 -10.46
CA PRO A 104 -6.33 -14.84 -11.44
C PRO A 104 -5.72 -15.08 -12.82
N ASN A 105 -4.57 -14.49 -13.16
CA ASN A 105 -3.93 -14.65 -14.45
C ASN A 105 -2.99 -15.86 -14.48
N THR A 106 -2.09 -16.00 -13.49
CA THR A 106 -1.11 -17.11 -13.44
C THR A 106 -1.64 -18.34 -12.73
N LYS A 107 -2.73 -18.21 -11.96
CA LYS A 107 -3.30 -19.27 -11.10
C LYS A 107 -2.39 -19.69 -9.94
N GLU A 108 -1.47 -18.82 -9.55
CA GLU A 108 -0.55 -19.05 -8.42
C GLU A 108 -1.13 -18.52 -7.11
N ASN A 109 -0.80 -19.20 -6.02
CA ASN A 109 -0.94 -18.64 -4.67
C ASN A 109 0.30 -17.81 -4.34
N LEU A 110 0.10 -16.60 -3.84
CA LEU A 110 1.10 -15.57 -3.59
C LEU A 110 0.88 -14.94 -2.22
N THR A 111 1.94 -14.33 -1.69
CA THR A 111 1.80 -13.36 -0.61
C THR A 111 1.15 -12.07 -1.15
N TYR A 112 0.56 -11.25 -0.29
CA TYR A 112 0.00 -9.97 -0.68
C TYR A 112 1.07 -9.04 -1.28
N LEU A 113 2.29 -9.04 -0.73
CA LEU A 113 3.40 -8.26 -1.29
C LEU A 113 3.69 -8.67 -2.73
N GLN A 114 3.79 -9.98 -3.00
CA GLN A 114 4.00 -10.50 -4.35
C GLN A 114 2.86 -10.11 -5.30
N LEU A 115 1.61 -10.13 -4.82
CA LEU A 115 0.46 -9.74 -5.63
C LEU A 115 0.41 -8.22 -5.89
N ILE A 116 0.74 -7.38 -4.89
CA ILE A 116 0.88 -5.93 -5.07
C ILE A 116 1.95 -5.61 -6.11
N GLU A 117 3.08 -6.31 -6.09
CA GLU A 117 4.17 -6.08 -7.04
C GLU A 117 3.80 -6.46 -8.49
N ARG A 118 2.71 -7.20 -8.69
CA ARG A 118 2.11 -7.48 -10.02
C ARG A 118 1.01 -6.49 -10.43
N CYS A 119 0.60 -5.61 -9.52
CA CYS A 119 -0.40 -4.59 -9.82
C CYS A 119 0.21 -3.42 -10.60
N ILE A 120 -0.62 -2.76 -11.42
CA ILE A 120 -0.26 -1.47 -12.00
C ILE A 120 -0.64 -0.35 -11.06
N THR A 121 0.07 0.77 -11.13
CA THR A 121 -0.31 2.00 -10.43
C THR A 121 -1.09 2.90 -11.39
N ASP A 122 -2.31 3.27 -11.02
CA ASP A 122 -3.07 4.28 -11.74
C ASP A 122 -2.33 5.63 -11.67
N PRO A 123 -1.98 6.25 -12.81
CA PRO A 123 -1.17 7.47 -12.83
C PRO A 123 -1.91 8.71 -12.29
N VAL A 124 -3.23 8.69 -12.27
CA VAL A 124 -4.07 9.81 -11.81
C VAL A 124 -4.35 9.68 -10.32
N THR A 125 -4.79 8.50 -9.88
CA THR A 125 -5.20 8.28 -8.48
C THR A 125 -4.08 7.77 -7.60
N GLY A 126 -3.02 7.22 -8.21
CA GLY A 126 -1.93 6.54 -7.52
C GLY A 126 -2.30 5.14 -7.02
N LEU A 127 -3.54 4.67 -7.20
CA LEU A 127 -4.02 3.41 -6.63
C LEU A 127 -3.38 2.19 -7.30
N SER A 128 -3.15 1.13 -6.52
CA SER A 128 -2.67 -0.15 -7.04
C SER A 128 -3.86 -0.97 -7.57
N LEU A 129 -3.82 -1.37 -8.84
CA LEU A 129 -4.89 -2.11 -9.52
C LEU A 129 -4.37 -3.46 -10.02
N LEU A 130 -5.06 -4.54 -9.67
CA LEU A 130 -4.75 -5.87 -10.16
C LEU A 130 -5.18 -6.00 -11.63
N VAL A 131 -4.23 -6.31 -12.51
CA VAL A 131 -4.54 -6.45 -13.94
C VAL A 131 -5.32 -7.75 -14.16
N ILE A 132 -6.41 -7.67 -14.93
CA ILE A 132 -7.18 -8.83 -15.39
C ILE A 132 -7.09 -8.90 -16.90
N VAL A 133 -6.66 -10.05 -17.38
CA VAL A 133 -6.47 -10.34 -18.80
C VAL A 133 -7.52 -11.35 -19.26
N LYS A 134 -8.20 -11.08 -20.38
CA LYS A 134 -9.22 -12.01 -20.88
C LYS A 134 -8.58 -13.26 -21.47
N LYS A 135 -9.35 -14.35 -21.53
CA LYS A 135 -8.90 -15.63 -22.09
C LYS A 135 -8.43 -15.42 -23.54
N GLY A 136 -7.14 -15.69 -23.80
CA GLY A 136 -6.51 -15.53 -25.12
C GLY A 136 -5.65 -14.27 -25.28
N GLU A 137 -5.70 -13.34 -24.33
CA GLU A 137 -4.79 -12.18 -24.27
C GLU A 137 -3.51 -12.53 -23.51
N THR A 138 -2.39 -11.91 -23.87
CA THR A 138 -1.10 -12.17 -23.22
C THR A 138 -0.98 -11.38 -21.91
N TYR A 139 -0.99 -12.07 -20.77
CA TYR A 139 -0.64 -11.47 -19.49
C TYR A 139 0.86 -11.25 -19.41
N PHE A 140 1.27 -10.04 -19.05
CA PHE A 140 2.67 -9.68 -18.88
C PHE A 140 2.94 -9.35 -17.41
N PHE A 141 3.82 -10.14 -16.78
CA PHE A 141 4.35 -9.83 -15.46
C PHE A 141 5.86 -10.01 -15.45
N VAL A 142 6.53 -9.30 -14.54
CA VAL A 142 7.96 -9.44 -14.31
C VAL A 142 8.17 -10.60 -13.33
N ASP A 143 8.82 -11.66 -13.76
CA ASP A 143 9.16 -12.80 -12.89
C ASP A 143 10.19 -12.40 -11.81
N GLU A 144 10.28 -13.23 -10.77
CA GLU A 144 11.16 -12.94 -9.62
C GLU A 144 12.64 -12.87 -10.01
N GLU A 145 13.11 -13.68 -10.96
CA GLU A 145 14.50 -13.64 -11.42
C GLU A 145 14.83 -12.30 -12.07
N THR A 146 14.00 -11.87 -13.03
CA THR A 146 14.11 -10.58 -13.69
C THR A 146 14.06 -9.45 -12.67
N LYS A 147 13.12 -9.53 -11.72
CA LYS A 147 12.96 -8.52 -10.66
C LYS A 147 14.17 -8.44 -9.74
N LEU A 148 14.76 -9.56 -9.34
CA LEU A 148 16.00 -9.58 -8.54
C LEU A 148 17.17 -8.95 -9.31
N ALA A 149 17.27 -9.21 -10.62
CA ALA A 149 18.25 -8.54 -11.47
C ALA A 149 18.03 -7.01 -11.51
N LEU A 150 16.79 -6.56 -11.66
CA LEU A 150 16.46 -5.13 -11.67
C LEU A 150 16.62 -4.45 -10.30
N LYS A 151 16.33 -5.15 -9.19
CA LYS A 151 16.52 -4.65 -7.82
C LYS A 151 18.00 -4.56 -7.44
N SER A 152 18.82 -5.51 -7.87
CA SER A 152 20.27 -5.51 -7.60
C SER A 152 21.05 -4.45 -8.40
N LYS A 153 20.51 -3.98 -9.53
CA LYS A 153 21.11 -2.90 -10.33
C LYS A 153 20.79 -1.53 -9.74
N MET A 154 21.72 -1.00 -8.95
CA MET A 154 21.61 0.34 -8.32
C MET A 154 22.24 1.45 -9.18
N THR A 155 21.72 2.68 -9.03
CA THR A 155 22.27 3.89 -9.66
C THR A 155 22.04 5.13 -8.80
N ASN A 156 22.94 6.11 -8.89
CA ASN A 156 22.80 7.45 -8.32
C ASN A 156 22.67 8.54 -9.40
N LYS A 157 22.53 8.14 -10.67
CA LYS A 157 22.50 9.03 -11.84
C LYS A 157 21.10 9.48 -12.24
N ALA A 158 20.07 9.09 -11.49
CA ALA A 158 18.68 9.42 -11.81
C ALA A 158 18.38 10.90 -11.54
N GLY A 159 17.77 11.56 -12.53
CA GLY A 159 17.30 12.94 -12.44
C GLY A 159 15.96 13.10 -11.69
N GLY A 160 15.45 14.33 -11.65
CA GLY A 160 14.17 14.64 -11.00
C GLY A 160 14.16 14.36 -9.50
N LYS A 161 13.11 13.71 -9.01
CA LYS A 161 12.89 13.39 -7.58
C LYS A 161 13.95 12.45 -6.95
N TYR A 162 14.80 11.84 -7.76
CA TYR A 162 15.81 10.87 -7.32
C TYR A 162 17.22 11.48 -7.25
N LYS A 163 17.36 12.78 -7.52
CA LYS A 163 18.66 13.45 -7.57
C LYS A 163 19.36 13.38 -6.21
N GLY A 164 20.54 12.77 -6.19
CA GLY A 164 21.36 12.60 -4.97
C GLY A 164 20.98 11.38 -4.11
N THR A 165 20.06 10.52 -4.59
CA THR A 165 19.68 9.29 -3.91
C THR A 165 20.13 8.07 -4.73
N THR A 166 20.64 7.03 -4.07
CA THR A 166 20.91 5.74 -4.71
C THR A 166 19.61 4.96 -4.79
N VAL A 167 19.18 4.63 -6.01
CA VAL A 167 17.91 3.94 -6.31
C VAL A 167 18.14 2.77 -7.26
N SER A 168 17.29 1.76 -7.16
CA SER A 168 17.35 0.58 -8.03
C SER A 168 16.71 0.83 -9.39
N LEU A 169 17.13 0.06 -10.41
CA LEU A 169 16.47 0.07 -11.72
C LEU A 169 14.99 -0.33 -11.60
N TRP A 170 14.64 -1.21 -10.65
CA TRP A 170 13.25 -1.54 -10.32
C TRP A 170 12.44 -0.31 -9.88
N GLU A 171 12.95 0.48 -8.92
CA GLU A 171 12.27 1.69 -8.45
C GLU A 171 12.12 2.75 -9.54
N LEU A 172 13.08 2.83 -10.47
CA LEU A 172 13.02 3.73 -11.62
C LEU A 172 12.01 3.25 -12.67
N LEU A 173 11.95 1.94 -12.93
CA LEU A 173 11.03 1.32 -13.88
C LEU A 173 9.56 1.51 -13.46
N TYR A 174 9.28 1.50 -12.16
CA TYR A 174 7.97 1.75 -11.58
C TYR A 174 7.74 3.23 -11.17
N SER A 175 8.64 4.12 -11.58
CA SER A 175 8.46 5.54 -11.35
C SER A 175 7.36 6.13 -12.23
N GLN A 176 6.82 7.29 -11.82
CA GLN A 176 5.84 8.07 -12.58
C GLN A 176 6.31 8.48 -13.98
N TYR A 177 7.62 8.38 -14.26
CA TYR A 177 8.19 8.79 -15.53
C TYR A 177 8.04 7.73 -16.63
N ILE A 178 7.76 6.48 -16.25
CA ILE A 178 7.72 5.35 -17.17
C ILE A 178 6.27 4.89 -17.34
N THR A 179 5.77 4.94 -18.58
CA THR A 179 4.44 4.42 -18.90
C THR A 179 4.41 2.89 -18.83
N GLU A 180 3.23 2.33 -18.61
CA GLU A 180 3.05 0.88 -18.55
C GLU A 180 3.46 0.22 -19.87
N GLU A 181 3.08 0.78 -21.02
CA GLU A 181 3.47 0.23 -22.32
C GLU A 181 4.99 0.18 -22.49
N LYS A 182 5.69 1.25 -22.05
CA LYS A 182 7.15 1.30 -22.16
C LYS A 182 7.83 0.34 -21.20
N ARG A 183 7.29 0.20 -19.99
CA ARG A 183 7.74 -0.79 -18.99
C ARG A 183 7.66 -2.20 -19.57
N GLN A 184 6.51 -2.56 -20.13
CA GLN A 184 6.30 -3.89 -20.73
C GLN A 184 7.25 -4.12 -21.90
N GLU A 185 7.43 -3.14 -22.78
CA GLU A 185 8.35 -3.22 -23.91
C GLU A 185 9.79 -3.50 -23.44
N LEU A 186 10.30 -2.73 -22.49
CA LEU A 186 11.68 -2.85 -22.01
C LEU A 186 11.93 -4.17 -21.31
N VAL A 187 11.01 -4.60 -20.45
CA VAL A 187 11.18 -5.88 -19.75
C VAL A 187 11.04 -7.06 -20.73
N LYS A 188 10.17 -6.99 -21.74
CA LYS A 188 10.11 -8.02 -22.81
C LYS A 188 11.43 -8.10 -23.57
N GLN A 189 12.00 -6.97 -23.98
CA GLN A 189 13.29 -6.93 -24.67
C GLN A 189 14.42 -7.50 -23.80
N TYR A 190 14.43 -7.18 -22.50
CA TYR A 190 15.41 -7.71 -21.57
C TYR A 190 15.27 -9.22 -21.39
N LYS A 191 14.05 -9.72 -21.17
CA LYS A 191 13.75 -11.16 -21.05
C LYS A 191 14.06 -11.94 -22.33
N ALA A 192 13.92 -11.31 -23.50
CA ALA A 192 14.30 -11.90 -24.79
C ALA A 192 15.82 -11.82 -25.06
N GLY A 193 16.62 -11.26 -24.15
CA GLY A 193 18.05 -11.03 -24.34
C GLY A 193 18.39 -9.98 -25.41
N SER A 194 17.39 -9.22 -25.88
CA SER A 194 17.55 -8.21 -26.92
C SER A 194 18.26 -6.95 -26.42
N ILE A 195 18.18 -6.67 -25.12
CA ILE A 195 18.92 -5.58 -24.45
C ILE A 195 19.61 -6.10 -23.20
N THR A 196 20.79 -5.54 -22.89
CA THR A 196 21.48 -5.80 -21.62
C THR A 196 20.88 -4.97 -20.48
N ILE A 197 21.19 -5.35 -19.23
CA ILE A 197 20.70 -4.60 -18.07
C ILE A 197 21.29 -3.18 -18.00
N GLU A 198 22.51 -2.98 -18.51
CA GLU A 198 23.14 -1.65 -18.67
C GLU A 198 22.34 -0.80 -19.65
N ARG A 199 21.99 -1.38 -20.81
CA ARG A 199 21.22 -0.67 -21.83
C ARG A 199 19.81 -0.35 -21.35
N PHE A 200 19.19 -1.26 -20.61
CA PHE A 200 17.90 -1.03 -19.96
C PHE A 200 18.01 0.19 -19.01
N LEU A 201 19.00 0.21 -18.12
CA LEU A 201 19.22 1.33 -17.21
C LEU A 201 19.43 2.66 -17.95
N GLU A 202 20.22 2.67 -19.02
CA GLU A 202 20.44 3.87 -19.85
C GLU A 202 19.14 4.41 -20.45
N ILE A 203 18.27 3.54 -20.98
CA ILE A 203 17.00 3.96 -21.57
C ILE A 203 16.11 4.60 -20.49
N ILE A 204 16.02 3.99 -19.31
CA ILE A 204 15.22 4.53 -18.20
C ILE A 204 15.75 5.88 -17.73
N LEU A 205 17.07 6.02 -17.53
CA LEU A 205 17.69 7.28 -17.16
C LEU A 205 17.44 8.36 -18.22
N THR A 206 17.50 7.99 -19.50
CA THR A 206 17.23 8.91 -20.62
C THR A 206 15.79 9.41 -20.59
N ILE A 207 14.81 8.53 -20.38
CA ILE A 207 13.39 8.92 -20.29
C ILE A 207 13.17 9.89 -19.12
N ILE A 208 13.72 9.58 -17.94
CA ILE A 208 13.62 10.45 -16.76
C ILE A 208 14.25 11.81 -17.04
N GLN A 209 15.42 11.85 -17.67
CA GLN A 209 16.11 13.10 -18.02
C GLN A 209 15.31 13.94 -19.02
N GLN A 210 14.68 13.31 -20.02
CA GLN A 210 13.83 13.99 -21.00
C GLN A 210 12.58 14.60 -20.36
N GLN A 211 11.98 13.92 -19.39
CA GLN A 211 10.79 14.41 -18.68
C GLN A 211 11.11 15.43 -17.57
N THR A 212 12.36 15.52 -17.14
CA THR A 212 12.81 16.43 -16.06
C THR A 212 13.60 17.64 -16.57
N SER A 213 13.74 17.79 -17.89
CA SER A 213 14.24 19.00 -18.54
C SER A 213 13.22 20.13 -18.42
N PRO A 214 13.63 21.40 -18.22
CA PRO A 214 12.75 22.44 -17.71
C PRO A 214 11.63 22.76 -18.71
N LYS A 215 10.43 22.25 -18.44
CA LYS A 215 9.17 22.89 -18.82
C LYS A 215 8.63 23.57 -17.59
N THR A 216 8.73 24.89 -17.56
CA THR A 216 8.10 25.77 -16.58
C THR A 216 6.62 25.42 -16.50
N SER A 217 6.26 24.69 -15.46
CA SER A 217 4.88 24.50 -15.02
C SER A 217 4.78 25.20 -13.68
N THR A 218 4.43 26.48 -13.75
CA THR A 218 3.91 27.26 -12.64
C THR A 218 2.61 26.59 -12.19
N THR A 219 2.69 25.75 -11.15
CA THR A 219 1.50 25.33 -10.41
C THR A 219 1.21 26.38 -9.36
N THR A 220 0.24 27.23 -9.68
CA THR A 220 -0.39 28.17 -8.74
C THR A 220 -1.13 27.36 -7.67
N THR A 221 -0.57 27.27 -6.48
CA THR A 221 -1.29 26.74 -5.31
C THR A 221 -2.13 27.88 -4.74
N THR A 222 -3.45 27.75 -4.87
CA THR A 222 -4.44 28.66 -4.28
C THR A 222 -4.44 28.48 -2.76
N THR A 223 -3.79 29.40 -2.05
CA THR A 223 -3.87 29.53 -0.60
C THR A 223 -5.28 29.97 -0.21
N THR A 224 -6.06 29.08 0.40
CA THR A 224 -7.25 29.49 1.15
C THR A 224 -6.88 29.51 2.62
N THR A 225 -6.62 30.72 3.11
CA THR A 225 -6.33 31.02 4.51
C THR A 225 -7.62 30.93 5.31
N THR A 226 -7.67 30.01 6.28
CA THR A 226 -8.54 30.14 7.44
C THR A 226 -7.67 29.97 8.69
N VAL A 227 -7.42 31.09 9.34
CA VAL A 227 -6.79 31.19 10.66
C VAL A 227 -7.87 30.84 11.68
N THR A 228 -7.61 29.85 12.52
CA THR A 228 -8.15 29.82 13.87
C THR A 228 -7.04 29.36 14.80
N GLU A 229 -6.56 30.31 15.59
CA GLU A 229 -5.75 30.10 16.76
C GLU A 229 -6.58 29.36 17.81
N THR A 230 -6.05 28.25 18.34
CA THR A 230 -6.07 27.94 19.77
C THR A 230 -5.06 26.81 20.02
N SER A 231 -4.37 26.93 21.15
CA SER A 231 -3.45 25.97 21.74
C SER A 231 -4.14 24.62 22.01
N GLU A 232 -4.20 23.78 20.99
CA GLU A 232 -4.64 22.40 21.05
C GLU A 232 -3.54 21.49 20.49
N ASP A 233 -3.40 20.31 21.09
CA ASP A 233 -2.44 19.27 20.71
C ASP A 233 -2.52 19.02 19.19
N LYS A 234 -1.46 19.36 18.45
CA LYS A 234 -1.46 19.29 16.98
C LYS A 234 -1.78 17.86 16.54
N SER A 235 -2.97 17.66 15.99
CA SER A 235 -3.51 16.35 15.66
C SER A 235 -3.43 16.06 14.16
N PHE A 236 -2.91 14.88 13.82
CA PHE A 236 -2.78 14.33 12.48
C PHE A 236 -3.96 13.41 12.19
N LYS A 237 -4.44 13.37 10.95
CA LYS A 237 -5.47 12.41 10.56
C LYS A 237 -4.88 10.99 10.48
N GLY A 238 -5.31 10.09 11.37
CA GLY A 238 -5.01 8.65 11.32
C GLY A 238 -6.07 7.85 10.56
N ILE A 239 -6.11 6.54 10.81
CA ILE A 239 -6.95 5.58 10.09
C ILE A 239 -8.43 5.68 10.49
N ARG A 240 -8.71 5.82 11.79
CA ARG A 240 -10.07 5.99 12.34
C ARG A 240 -10.20 7.22 13.25
N LYS A 241 -9.11 7.71 13.82
CA LYS A 241 -9.08 8.90 14.69
C LYS A 241 -7.82 9.72 14.50
N GLY A 242 -7.80 10.89 15.12
CA GLY A 242 -6.62 11.76 15.17
C GLY A 242 -5.47 11.12 15.95
N VAL A 243 -4.24 11.39 15.50
CA VAL A 243 -2.98 10.95 16.10
C VAL A 243 -2.25 12.20 16.60
N SER A 244 -1.82 12.22 17.85
CA SER A 244 -1.10 13.39 18.38
C SER A 244 0.33 13.44 17.84
N MET A 245 0.88 14.66 17.80
CA MET A 245 2.29 14.87 17.49
C MET A 245 3.21 14.07 18.42
N SER A 246 2.89 14.04 19.72
CA SER A 246 3.63 13.26 20.72
C SER A 246 3.66 11.78 20.40
N GLU A 247 2.54 11.22 19.92
CA GLU A 247 2.46 9.81 19.52
C GLU A 247 3.33 9.53 18.29
N LEU A 248 3.30 10.39 17.27
CA LEU A 248 4.19 10.21 16.10
C LEU A 248 5.67 10.20 16.48
N PHE A 249 6.07 11.01 17.47
CA PHE A 249 7.45 11.03 17.97
C PHE A 249 7.78 9.79 18.80
N GLN A 250 6.90 9.37 19.70
CA GLN A 250 7.07 8.15 20.50
C GLN A 250 7.14 6.90 19.62
N SER A 251 6.35 6.87 18.55
CA SER A 251 6.35 5.82 17.52
C SER A 251 7.52 5.90 16.54
N LYS A 252 8.48 6.83 16.73
CA LYS A 252 9.65 7.00 15.85
C LYS A 252 9.28 7.22 14.38
N ILE A 253 8.11 7.81 14.13
CA ILE A 253 7.64 8.16 12.79
C ILE A 253 8.23 9.51 12.37
N ILE A 254 8.34 10.44 13.31
CA ILE A 254 9.03 11.71 13.15
C ILE A 254 10.26 11.76 14.06
N ASP A 255 11.31 12.45 13.62
CA ASP A 255 12.52 12.66 14.41
C ASP A 255 12.40 13.89 15.32
N GLU A 256 13.38 14.06 16.20
CA GLU A 256 13.41 15.17 17.17
C GLU A 256 13.46 16.54 16.47
N LYS A 257 14.15 16.62 15.32
CA LYS A 257 14.23 17.85 14.54
C LYS A 257 12.84 18.26 14.03
N LEU A 258 12.13 17.34 13.38
CA LEU A 258 10.81 17.58 12.81
C LEU A 258 9.77 17.85 13.91
N PHE A 259 9.87 17.16 15.05
CA PHE A 259 9.06 17.44 16.24
C PHE A 259 9.26 18.89 16.74
N ASN A 260 10.51 19.33 16.87
CA ASN A 260 10.84 20.69 17.31
C ASN A 260 10.43 21.75 16.29
N ASP A 261 10.64 21.51 14.99
CA ASP A 261 10.25 22.42 13.92
C ASP A 261 8.72 22.55 13.84
N LEU A 262 7.98 21.46 14.07
CA LEU A 262 6.53 21.46 14.16
C LEU A 262 6.05 22.19 15.41
N ASN A 263 6.68 21.99 16.57
CA ASN A 263 6.34 22.71 17.80
C ASN A 263 6.60 24.22 17.68
N ALA A 264 7.71 24.60 17.03
CA ALA A 264 8.07 25.98 16.72
C ALA A 264 7.23 26.62 15.59
N GLY A 265 6.35 25.85 14.93
CA GLY A 265 5.50 26.34 13.84
C GLY A 265 6.23 26.63 12.53
N LYS A 266 7.46 26.13 12.36
CA LYS A 266 8.22 26.29 11.10
C LYS A 266 7.67 25.40 9.97
N VAL A 267 7.06 24.30 10.36
CA VAL A 267 6.33 23.39 9.46
C VAL A 267 4.91 23.20 9.99
N THR A 268 3.98 22.96 9.08
CA THR A 268 2.56 22.75 9.39
C THR A 268 2.21 21.28 9.46
N VAL A 269 1.09 20.96 10.12
CA VAL A 269 0.55 19.58 10.17
C VAL A 269 0.25 19.07 8.76
N SER A 270 -0.24 19.92 7.86
CA SER A 270 -0.54 19.55 6.47
C SER A 270 0.72 19.12 5.73
N GLU A 271 1.79 19.94 5.78
CA GLU A 271 3.05 19.65 5.12
C GLU A 271 3.68 18.34 5.63
N VAL A 272 3.66 18.12 6.95
CA VAL A 272 4.19 16.88 7.54
C VAL A 272 3.33 15.67 7.17
N SER A 273 2.00 15.82 7.09
CA SER A 273 1.09 14.74 6.70
C SER A 273 1.27 14.30 5.25
N GLU A 274 1.73 15.20 4.38
CA GLU A 274 2.00 14.93 2.97
C GLU A 274 3.37 14.26 2.73
N MET A 275 4.28 14.29 3.71
CA MET A 275 5.57 13.62 3.60
C MET A 275 5.38 12.09 3.51
N ASN A 276 5.91 11.45 2.46
CA ASN A 276 5.81 10.00 2.28
C ASN A 276 6.35 9.19 3.48
N SER A 277 7.34 9.71 4.20
CA SER A 277 7.91 9.10 5.40
C SER A 277 6.89 8.99 6.54
N VAL A 278 5.95 9.93 6.64
CA VAL A 278 4.92 10.00 7.69
C VAL A 278 3.58 9.45 7.19
N ARG A 279 3.17 9.85 5.98
CA ARG A 279 1.90 9.45 5.35
C ARG A 279 1.69 7.94 5.32
N LYS A 280 2.75 7.17 5.02
CA LYS A 280 2.70 5.70 5.00
C LYS A 280 2.30 5.09 6.35
N TYR A 281 2.57 5.79 7.45
CA TYR A 281 2.19 5.34 8.79
C TYR A 281 0.82 5.87 9.21
N LEU A 282 0.42 7.06 8.77
CA LEU A 282 -0.91 7.61 9.05
C LEU A 282 -2.03 6.88 8.30
N GLU A 283 -1.82 6.60 7.00
CA GLU A 283 -2.87 6.04 6.12
C GLU A 283 -2.50 4.72 5.45
N GLY A 284 -1.25 4.25 5.59
CA GLY A 284 -0.73 3.11 4.82
C GLY A 284 -0.19 3.49 3.43
N THR A 285 0.40 2.52 2.76
CA THR A 285 0.67 2.56 1.31
C THR A 285 -0.47 1.89 0.55
N ASN A 286 -0.56 2.12 -0.77
CA ASN A 286 -1.72 1.70 -1.56
C ASN A 286 -1.88 0.18 -1.57
N SER A 287 -2.93 -0.30 -0.89
CA SER A 287 -3.46 -1.65 -1.04
C SER A 287 -4.03 -1.83 -2.46
N ILE A 288 -4.25 -3.09 -2.86
CA ILE A 288 -4.90 -3.42 -4.13
C ILE A 288 -6.33 -2.89 -4.07
N ALA A 289 -6.57 -1.75 -4.72
CA ALA A 289 -7.80 -0.98 -4.65
C ALA A 289 -8.93 -1.57 -5.51
N GLY A 290 -8.57 -2.28 -6.57
CA GLY A 290 -9.51 -2.80 -7.55
C GLY A 290 -8.81 -3.58 -8.64
N VAL A 291 -9.50 -3.74 -9.76
CA VAL A 291 -8.97 -4.40 -10.94
C VAL A 291 -8.89 -3.45 -12.12
N TYR A 292 -7.93 -3.69 -12.99
CA TYR A 292 -7.79 -3.02 -14.27
C TYR A 292 -7.93 -4.04 -15.40
N ILE A 293 -8.90 -3.86 -16.28
CA ILE A 293 -9.12 -4.75 -17.42
C ILE A 293 -8.24 -4.28 -18.58
N GLN A 294 -7.26 -5.11 -18.98
CA GLN A 294 -6.25 -4.70 -19.96
C GLN A 294 -6.85 -4.33 -21.33
N SER A 295 -7.82 -5.10 -21.83
CA SER A 295 -8.39 -4.85 -23.16
C SER A 295 -9.35 -3.68 -23.25
N THR A 296 -10.11 -3.40 -22.21
CA THR A 296 -11.07 -2.27 -22.19
C THR A 296 -10.49 -1.02 -21.54
N ARG A 297 -9.32 -1.13 -20.88
CA ARG A 297 -8.70 -0.07 -20.08
C ARG A 297 -9.64 0.47 -19.00
N GLU A 298 -10.47 -0.41 -18.46
CA GLU A 298 -11.50 -0.08 -17.48
C GLU A 298 -11.03 -0.45 -16.07
N THR A 299 -11.21 0.48 -15.13
CA THR A 299 -10.96 0.25 -13.70
C THR A 299 -12.27 -0.11 -13.02
N LEU A 300 -12.28 -1.22 -12.28
CA LEU A 300 -13.44 -1.69 -11.52
C LEU A 300 -13.11 -1.89 -10.04
N SER A 301 -14.11 -1.75 -9.18
CA SER A 301 -14.01 -2.25 -7.81
C SER A 301 -13.89 -3.78 -7.79
N VAL A 302 -13.34 -4.34 -6.71
CA VAL A 302 -13.25 -5.80 -6.53
C VAL A 302 -14.64 -6.45 -6.55
N TYR A 303 -15.65 -5.80 -5.95
CA TYR A 303 -17.02 -6.32 -5.92
C TYR A 303 -17.69 -6.31 -7.30
N GLU A 304 -17.42 -5.29 -8.10
CA GLU A 304 -17.92 -5.22 -9.47
C GLU A 304 -17.25 -6.26 -10.37
N ALA A 305 -15.94 -6.46 -10.21
CA ALA A 305 -15.21 -7.52 -10.91
C ALA A 305 -15.78 -8.92 -10.60
N LYS A 306 -16.13 -9.19 -9.33
CA LYS A 306 -16.88 -10.38 -8.92
C LYS A 306 -18.22 -10.49 -9.62
N SER A 307 -19.00 -9.41 -9.61
CA SER A 307 -20.35 -9.38 -10.18
C SER A 307 -20.35 -9.60 -11.70
N ARG A 308 -19.28 -9.19 -12.39
CA ARG A 308 -19.04 -9.45 -13.81
C ARG A 308 -18.36 -10.79 -14.10
N GLY A 309 -18.10 -11.62 -13.07
CA GLY A 309 -17.49 -12.95 -13.21
C GLY A 309 -15.99 -12.94 -13.55
N LEU A 310 -15.31 -11.80 -13.41
CA LEU A 310 -13.87 -11.64 -13.67
C LEU A 310 -13.02 -12.18 -12.50
N LEU A 311 -13.58 -12.12 -11.29
CA LEU A 311 -12.99 -12.69 -10.08
C LEU A 311 -13.96 -13.69 -9.45
N THR A 312 -13.43 -14.75 -8.85
CA THR A 312 -14.25 -15.68 -8.07
C THR A 312 -14.71 -15.01 -6.77
N PRO A 313 -15.83 -15.46 -6.17
CA PRO A 313 -16.26 -14.95 -4.86
C PRO A 313 -15.19 -15.09 -3.77
N GLY A 314 -14.43 -16.19 -3.77
CA GLY A 314 -13.35 -16.44 -2.81
C GLY A 314 -12.20 -15.44 -2.96
N THR A 315 -11.65 -15.29 -4.17
CA THR A 315 -10.57 -14.32 -4.47
C THR A 315 -10.99 -12.90 -4.11
N SER A 316 -12.23 -12.54 -4.45
CA SER A 316 -12.76 -11.19 -4.21
C SER A 316 -12.93 -10.88 -2.73
N LEU A 317 -13.42 -11.84 -1.95
CA LEU A 317 -13.56 -11.68 -0.51
C LEU A 317 -12.20 -11.48 0.15
N VAL A 318 -11.19 -12.29 -0.20
CA VAL A 318 -9.84 -12.18 0.36
C VAL A 318 -9.19 -10.82 0.06
N LEU A 319 -9.37 -10.29 -1.15
CA LEU A 319 -8.87 -8.96 -1.50
C LEU A 319 -9.57 -7.85 -0.70
N LEU A 320 -10.88 -7.95 -0.50
CA LEU A 320 -11.65 -6.98 0.29
C LEU A 320 -11.36 -7.07 1.79
N GLU A 321 -11.12 -8.28 2.32
CA GLU A 321 -10.65 -8.49 3.70
C GLU A 321 -9.29 -7.82 3.91
N ALA A 322 -8.37 -7.96 2.95
CA ALA A 322 -7.08 -7.25 3.01
C ALA A 322 -7.24 -5.73 2.96
N GLN A 323 -8.13 -5.19 2.11
CA GLN A 323 -8.47 -3.76 2.14
C GLN A 323 -8.99 -3.32 3.52
N ALA A 324 -9.98 -4.03 4.06
CA ALA A 324 -10.57 -3.74 5.35
C ALA A 324 -9.54 -3.81 6.50
N ALA A 325 -8.64 -4.80 6.47
CA ALA A 325 -7.60 -5.01 7.48
C ALA A 325 -6.40 -4.06 7.36
N THR A 326 -6.27 -3.35 6.23
CA THR A 326 -5.21 -2.37 5.98
C THR A 326 -5.69 -0.92 6.12
N GLY A 327 -6.95 -0.74 6.52
CA GLY A 327 -7.49 0.54 6.94
C GLY A 327 -8.78 0.91 6.24
N PHE A 328 -8.95 0.59 4.95
CA PHE A 328 -10.08 1.12 4.18
C PHE A 328 -10.50 0.17 3.08
N VAL A 329 -11.81 0.07 2.87
CA VAL A 329 -12.36 -0.45 1.63
C VAL A 329 -12.34 0.67 0.59
N ILE A 330 -11.80 0.39 -0.60
CA ILE A 330 -11.50 1.41 -1.60
C ILE A 330 -12.50 1.33 -2.75
N ASP A 331 -13.07 2.47 -3.12
CA ASP A 331 -13.74 2.68 -4.40
C ASP A 331 -12.71 3.29 -5.37
N PRO A 332 -12.15 2.51 -6.31
CA PRO A 332 -11.11 3.00 -7.21
C PRO A 332 -11.65 3.94 -8.29
N VAL A 333 -12.96 3.89 -8.58
CA VAL A 333 -13.59 4.74 -9.60
C VAL A 333 -13.83 6.14 -9.06
N LYS A 334 -14.30 6.24 -7.81
CA LYS A 334 -14.53 7.53 -7.14
C LYS A 334 -13.34 8.02 -6.32
N ASN A 335 -12.26 7.25 -6.28
CA ASN A 335 -11.08 7.46 -5.44
C ASN A 335 -11.45 7.75 -3.97
N LYS A 336 -12.32 6.91 -3.40
CA LYS A 336 -12.80 7.05 -2.01
C LYS A 336 -12.30 5.91 -1.15
N LYS A 337 -11.78 6.25 0.02
CA LYS A 337 -11.46 5.33 1.12
C LYS A 337 -12.62 5.34 2.12
N LEU A 338 -13.18 4.18 2.45
CA LEU A 338 -14.36 4.03 3.29
C LEU A 338 -14.08 3.03 4.42
N SER A 339 -14.72 3.20 5.58
CA SER A 339 -14.90 2.10 6.54
C SER A 339 -15.77 0.99 5.93
N VAL A 340 -15.89 -0.18 6.56
CA VAL A 340 -16.77 -1.25 6.03
C VAL A 340 -18.24 -0.82 6.01
N GLU A 341 -18.72 -0.16 7.07
CA GLU A 341 -20.12 0.24 7.22
C GLU A 341 -20.57 1.25 6.13
N GLU A 342 -19.75 2.26 5.85
CA GLU A 342 -20.10 3.47 5.07
C GLU A 342 -20.73 3.33 3.67
#